data_AF-A0A7Y5DVV5-F1
#
_entry.id   AF-A0A7Y5DVV5-F1
#
_cell.length_a   1.000
_cell.length_b   1.000
_cell.length_c   1.000
_cell.angle_alpha   90.00
_cell.angle_beta   90.00
_cell.angle_gamma   90.00
#
_symmetry.space_group_name_H-M   'P 1'
#
loop_
_entity.id
_entity.type
_entity.pdbx_description
1 polymer ?
#
loop_
_entity_poly.entity_id
_entity_poly.type
_entity_poly.pdbx_seq_one_letter_code
_entity_poly.pdbx_strand_id
1 'polypeptide(L)' 'IDFDETETAYILEGEILVTPEGGEVVRILPGDLVVFPEGLNSHWQVVKPLRKHYSYD' A
#
# COMPACT_ATOMS: atom_id res chain seq x y z
N ILE A 1 -4.93 -7.37 -3.62
CA ILE A 1 -3.60 -7.95 -3.37
C ILE A 1 -3.65 -8.37 -1.92
N ASP A 2 -3.40 -9.64 -1.67
CA ASP A 2 -3.37 -10.18 -0.31
C ASP A 2 -1.92 -10.14 0.19
N PHE A 3 -1.75 -9.78 1.46
CA PHE A 3 -0.44 -9.69 2.13
C PHE A 3 -0.31 -10.87 3.09
N ASP A 4 0.44 -11.88 2.69
CA ASP A 4 0.71 -13.09 3.49
C ASP A 4 1.70 -12.84 4.64
N GLU A 5 2.44 -11.72 4.58
CA GLU A 5 3.37 -11.23 5.59
C GLU A 5 3.22 -9.70 5.71
N THR A 6 3.64 -9.13 6.85
CA THR A 6 3.62 -7.67 7.01
C THR A 6 4.67 -7.03 6.10
N GLU A 7 4.25 -6.10 5.24
CA GLU A 7 5.15 -5.37 4.34
C GLU A 7 5.28 -3.91 4.79
N THR A 8 6.50 -3.43 4.99
CA THR A 8 6.78 -1.99 5.12
C THR A 8 7.31 -1.46 3.79
N ALA A 9 6.67 -0.42 3.24
CA ALA A 9 7.03 0.17 1.96
C ALA A 9 7.28 1.67 2.05
N TYR A 10 8.35 2.12 1.41
CA TYR A 10 8.62 3.53 1.15
C TYR A 10 8.37 3.83 -0.33
N ILE A 11 7.52 4.81 -0.62
CA ILE A 11 7.08 5.10 -1.98
C ILE A 11 7.99 6.13 -2.64
N LEU A 12 8.58 5.74 -3.78
CA LEU A 12 9.47 6.60 -4.56
C LEU A 12 8.72 7.37 -5.63
N GLU A 13 7.79 6.71 -6.34
CA GLU A 13 7.02 7.26 -7.45
C GLU A 13 5.66 6.54 -7.55
N GLY A 14 4.71 7.19 -8.21
CA GLY A 14 3.39 6.62 -8.46
C GLY A 14 2.30 7.19 -7.55
N GLU A 15 1.12 6.60 -7.65
CA GLU A 15 -0.06 7.01 -6.89
C GLU A 15 -1.05 5.86 -6.83
N ILE A 16 -1.44 5.48 -5.62
CA ILE A 16 -2.41 4.41 -5.38
C ILE A 16 -3.45 4.88 -4.37
N LEU A 17 -4.67 4.38 -4.54
CA LEU A 17 -5.74 4.48 -3.55
C LEU A 17 -5.97 3.09 -2.99
N VAL A 18 -5.89 2.97 -1.67
CA VAL A 18 -6.13 1.72 -0.94
C VAL A 18 -7.37 1.91 -0.08
N THR A 19 -8.33 1.03 -0.22
CA THR A 19 -9.54 1.02 0.60
C THR A 19 -9.52 -0.24 1.46
N PRO A 20 -9.14 -0.15 2.74
CA PRO A 20 -9.24 -1.26 3.68
C PRO A 20 -10.70 -1.71 3.82
N GLU A 21 -10.93 -2.99 4.06
CA GLU A 21 -12.28 -3.48 4.33
C GLU A 21 -12.90 -2.77 5.56
N GLY A 22 -14.05 -2.13 5.38
CA GLY A 22 -14.71 -1.33 6.42
C GLY A 22 -14.05 0.01 6.77
N GLY A 23 -12.98 0.40 6.05
CA GLY A 23 -12.24 1.64 6.27
C GLY A 23 -12.53 2.72 5.23
N GLU A 24 -11.95 3.90 5.46
CA GLU A 24 -11.92 4.99 4.48
C GLU A 24 -10.81 4.81 3.46
N VAL A 25 -10.96 5.45 2.29
CA VAL A 25 -9.94 5.43 1.25
C VAL A 25 -8.69 6.16 1.73
N VAL A 26 -7.55 5.47 1.66
CA VAL A 26 -6.22 6.02 1.92
C VAL A 26 -5.51 6.27 0.61
N ARG A 27 -5.07 7.50 0.40
CA ARG A 27 -4.26 7.89 -0.77
C ARG A 27 -2.79 7.83 -0.39
N ILE A 28 -2.02 7.08 -1.16
CA ILE A 28 -0.58 6.90 -0.95
C ILE A 28 0.19 7.53 -2.12
N LEU A 29 1.18 8.34 -1.78
CA LEU A 29 1.95 9.20 -2.68
C LEU A 29 3.47 9.05 -2.46
N PRO A 30 4.31 9.60 -3.35
CA PRO A 30 5.75 9.61 -3.17
C PRO A 30 6.17 10.31 -1.88
N GLY A 31 7.06 9.67 -1.11
CA GLY A 31 7.51 10.13 0.19
C GLY A 31 6.77 9.49 1.37
N ASP A 32 5.69 8.77 1.13
CA ASP A 32 4.98 8.05 2.20
C ASP A 32 5.75 6.79 2.62
N LEU A 33 5.84 6.58 3.93
CA LEU A 33 6.21 5.31 4.54
C LEU A 33 4.94 4.64 5.05
N VAL A 34 4.61 3.49 4.49
CA VAL A 34 3.36 2.77 4.74
C VAL A 34 3.64 1.35 5.20
N VAL A 35 2.76 0.83 6.05
CA VAL A 35 2.79 -0.55 6.53
C VAL A 35 1.52 -1.23 6.07
N PHE A 36 1.66 -2.37 5.41
CA PHE A 36 0.58 -3.26 5.02
C PHE A 36 0.63 -4.48 5.95
N PRO A 37 -0.26 -4.57 6.95
CA PRO A 37 -0.27 -5.68 7.88
C PRO A 37 -0.54 -7.02 7.18
N GLU A 38 0.02 -8.09 7.73
CA GLU A 38 -0.37 -9.46 7.38
C GLU A 38 -1.90 -9.62 7.46
N GLY A 39 -2.48 -10.27 6.44
CA GLY A 39 -3.92 -10.49 6.34
C GLY A 39 -4.74 -9.25 5.99
N LEU A 40 -4.12 -8.14 5.60
CA LEU A 40 -4.84 -6.94 5.16
C LEU A 40 -5.70 -7.24 3.91
N ASN A 41 -7.02 -7.29 4.12
CA ASN A 41 -7.99 -7.28 3.04
C ASN A 41 -8.29 -5.85 2.59
N SER A 42 -8.03 -5.55 1.32
CA SER A 42 -8.21 -4.20 0.79
C SER A 42 -8.39 -4.17 -0.73
N HIS A 43 -9.11 -3.15 -1.20
CA HIS A 43 -9.26 -2.84 -2.62
C HIS A 43 -8.23 -1.80 -3.04
N TRP A 44 -7.65 -2.00 -4.22
CA TRP A 44 -6.56 -1.18 -4.73
C TRP A 44 -6.94 -0.57 -6.07
N GLN A 45 -6.72 0.73 -6.21
CA GLN A 45 -6.77 1.43 -7.48
C GLN A 45 -5.41 2.03 -7.77
N VAL A 46 -4.76 1.53 -8.82
CA VAL A 46 -3.51 2.10 -9.32
C VAL A 46 -3.83 3.28 -10.23
N VAL A 47 -3.57 4.49 -9.75
CA VAL A 47 -3.78 5.73 -10.52
C VAL A 47 -2.57 5.99 -11.42
N LYS A 48 -1.36 5.75 -10.90
CA LYS A 48 -0.09 5.81 -11.63
C LYS A 48 0.79 4.62 -11.24
N PRO A 49 1.58 4.04 -12.17
CA PRO A 49 2.50 2.94 -11.87
C PRO A 49 3.37 3.25 -10.65
N LEU A 50 3.45 2.30 -9.73
CA LEU A 50 4.10 2.45 -8.44
C LEU A 50 5.56 2.01 -8.50
N ARG A 51 6.47 2.82 -7.93
CA ARG A 51 7.85 2.43 -7.61
C ARG A 51 8.07 2.58 -6.11
N LYS A 52 8.46 1.50 -5.45
CA LYS A 52 8.65 1.45 -3.99
C LYS A 52 9.90 0.66 -3.61
N HIS A 53 10.48 1.00 -2.47
CA HIS A 53 11.31 0.07 -1.70
C HIS A 53 10.42 -0.61 -0.67
N TYR A 54 10.61 -1.91 -0.45
CA TYR A 54 9.82 -2.66 0.51
C TYR A 54 10.67 -3.69 1.25
N SER A 55 10.23 -4.05 2.45
CA SER A 55 10.75 -5.15 3.26
C SER A 55 9.58 -5.94 3.83
N TYR A 56 9.75 -7.26 3.94
CA TYR A 56 8.87 -8.14 4.69
C TYR A 56 9.51 -8.45 6.04
N ASP A 57 8.67 -8.75 7.04
CA ASP A 57 9.06 -9.19 8.38
C ASP A 57 8.96 -10.71 8.54
#